data_AF-A0A4T0DVA9-F1
#
_entry.id   AF-A0A4T0DVA9-F1
#
_cell.length_a   1.000
_cell.length_b   1.000
_cell.length_c   1.000
_cell.angle_alpha   90.00
_cell.angle_beta   90.00
_cell.angle_gamma   90.00
#
_symmetry.space_group_name_H-M   'P 1'
#
loop_
_entity.id
_entity.type
_entity.pdbx_description
1 polymer ?
#
loop_
_entity_poly.entity_id
_entity_poly.type
_entity_poly.pdbx_seq_one_letter_code
_entity_poly.pdbx_strand_id
1 'polypeptide(L)'
;MVGSNGVKGTKGIQPACYSRTIEVANTVIFQGAAGIAHICALLMTVIMIVHVRSKFTAVGRKEIISFFWGYFLLTIISLLVDCGVVPPGSGAYPWFVAIQNGLSSATCISLMIAGFVGFQLYEDGTFLSVWLLRICSATMFAITFLISILTFHHKLVFASRITLSLILGTPKLSALLLIRRLLPPNTWRTYICNTG
;
A
#
# COMPACT_ATOMS: atom_id res chain seq x y z
N MET A 1 20.57 -29.91 9.57
CA MET A 1 21.98 -29.92 9.14
C MET A 1 22.58 -28.56 9.48
N VAL A 2 23.54 -28.51 10.42
CA VAL A 2 24.23 -27.27 10.84
C VAL A 2 25.39 -27.05 9.87
N GLY A 3 25.29 -26.02 9.03
CA GLY A 3 26.38 -25.62 8.14
C GLY A 3 27.48 -24.90 8.92
N SER A 4 28.68 -25.48 8.99
CA SER A 4 29.85 -24.76 9.49
C SER A 4 30.37 -23.80 8.43
N ASN A 5 30.17 -22.51 8.64
CA ASN A 5 30.98 -21.48 8.00
C ASN A 5 31.99 -20.96 9.03
N GLY A 6 33.25 -20.78 8.63
CA GLY A 6 34.42 -20.50 9.47
C GLY A 6 34.45 -19.16 10.22
N VAL A 7 33.29 -18.55 10.48
CA VAL A 7 33.17 -17.35 11.31
C VAL A 7 32.92 -17.80 12.75
N LYS A 8 33.87 -17.51 13.65
CA LYS A 8 33.81 -17.84 15.10
C LYS A 8 32.73 -17.02 15.84
N GLY A 9 31.47 -17.25 15.51
CA GLY A 9 30.30 -16.64 16.17
C GLY A 9 29.23 -17.68 16.49
N THR A 10 28.51 -17.47 17.60
CA THR A 10 27.53 -18.38 18.20
C THR A 10 26.58 -19.01 17.18
N LYS A 11 26.39 -20.34 17.26
CA LYS A 11 25.54 -21.13 16.34
C LYS A 11 24.08 -20.63 16.36
N GLY A 12 23.69 -19.85 15.37
CA GLY A 12 22.30 -19.53 15.08
C GLY A 12 21.62 -20.70 14.36
N ILE A 13 20.39 -21.01 14.75
CA ILE A 13 19.51 -21.93 14.01
C ILE A 13 19.07 -21.24 12.72
N GLN A 14 19.73 -21.57 11.60
CA GLN A 14 19.38 -21.02 10.29
C GLN A 14 18.27 -21.88 9.66
N PRO A 15 17.14 -21.28 9.22
CA PRO A 15 16.07 -22.03 8.57
C PRO A 15 16.58 -22.76 7.32
N ALA A 16 16.18 -24.03 7.16
CA ALA A 16 16.62 -24.88 6.04
C ALA A 16 16.11 -24.37 4.68
N CYS A 17 14.98 -23.68 4.66
CA CYS A 17 14.43 -22.97 3.50
C CYS A 17 14.39 -21.48 3.79
N TYR A 18 15.39 -20.74 3.30
CA TYR A 18 15.36 -19.29 3.20
C TYR A 18 15.69 -18.91 1.76
N SER A 19 15.09 -17.83 1.27
CA SER A 19 15.41 -17.30 -0.06
C SER A 19 16.89 -16.93 -0.06
N ARG A 20 17.72 -17.70 -0.78
CA ARG A 20 19.13 -17.34 -0.93
C ARG A 20 19.23 -16.03 -1.71
N THR A 21 19.98 -15.08 -1.18
CA THR A 21 20.37 -13.87 -1.91
C THR A 21 21.15 -14.29 -3.14
N ILE A 22 20.80 -13.75 -4.31
CA ILE A 22 21.56 -13.99 -5.53
C ILE A 22 22.45 -12.77 -5.74
N GLU A 23 23.75 -12.98 -5.67
CA GLU A 23 24.77 -11.99 -6.01
C GLU A 23 24.85 -11.91 -7.54
N VAL A 24 24.32 -10.84 -8.14
CA VAL A 24 24.48 -10.59 -9.57
C VAL A 24 25.27 -9.29 -9.72
N ALA A 25 26.43 -9.36 -10.37
CA ALA A 25 27.23 -8.20 -10.76
C ALA A 25 27.46 -7.14 -9.64
N ASN A 26 28.03 -7.56 -8.50
CA ASN A 26 28.43 -6.69 -7.38
C ASN A 26 27.27 -6.02 -6.61
N THR A 27 26.05 -6.56 -6.72
CA THR A 27 24.89 -6.17 -5.90
C THR A 27 24.20 -7.40 -5.32
N VAL A 28 23.94 -7.35 -4.01
CA VAL A 28 23.11 -8.32 -3.29
C VAL A 28 21.64 -8.06 -3.63
N ILE A 29 21.05 -8.88 -4.50
CA ILE A 29 19.61 -8.80 -4.77
C ILE A 29 18.91 -9.70 -3.75
N PHE A 30 18.29 -9.06 -2.75
CA PHE A 30 17.36 -9.75 -1.87
C PHE A 30 16.09 -10.04 -2.69
N GLN A 31 15.63 -11.29 -2.65
CA GLN A 31 14.28 -11.64 -3.09
C GLN A 31 13.98 -11.32 -4.58
N GLY A 32 14.76 -11.86 -5.52
CA GLY A 32 14.53 -11.67 -6.96
C GLY A 32 13.11 -12.04 -7.44
N ALA A 33 12.43 -12.96 -6.75
CA ALA A 33 11.01 -13.27 -6.98
C ALA A 33 10.08 -12.06 -6.77
N ALA A 34 10.35 -11.21 -5.77
CA ALA A 34 9.59 -9.98 -5.55
C ALA A 34 9.84 -8.96 -6.66
N GLY A 35 11.08 -8.86 -7.17
CA GLY A 35 11.40 -8.02 -8.32
C GLY A 35 10.58 -8.38 -9.56
N ILE A 36 10.48 -9.68 -9.89
CA ILE A 36 9.66 -10.15 -11.01
C ILE A 36 8.17 -9.84 -10.78
N ALA A 37 7.67 -10.05 -9.56
CA ALA A 37 6.28 -9.75 -9.22
C ALA A 37 5.94 -8.26 -9.40
N HIS A 38 6.84 -7.35 -8.99
CA HIS A 38 6.66 -5.91 -9.17
C HIS A 38 6.69 -5.50 -10.64
N ILE A 39 7.56 -6.09 -11.46
CA ILE A 39 7.60 -5.85 -12.91
C ILE A 39 6.29 -6.28 -13.57
N CYS A 40 5.76 -7.46 -13.21
CA CYS A 40 4.46 -7.93 -13.68
C CYS A 40 3.32 -6.99 -13.23
N ALA A 41 3.34 -6.55 -11.97
CA ALA A 41 2.34 -5.61 -11.44
C ALA A 41 2.37 -4.27 -12.18
N LEU A 42 3.56 -3.75 -12.50
CA LEU A 42 3.75 -2.51 -13.25
C LEU A 42 3.17 -2.63 -14.67
N LEU A 43 3.44 -3.74 -15.36
CA LEU A 43 2.87 -4.02 -16.69
C LEU A 43 1.33 -4.06 -16.64
N MET A 44 0.76 -4.80 -15.69
CA MET A 44 -0.71 -4.87 -15.52
C MET A 44 -1.33 -3.51 -15.19
N THR A 45 -0.64 -2.69 -14.39
CA THR A 45 -1.08 -1.33 -14.06
C THR A 45 -1.16 -0.45 -15.30
N VAL A 46 -0.17 -0.52 -16.20
CA VAL A 46 -0.17 0.23 -17.46
C VAL A 46 -1.33 -0.20 -18.36
N ILE A 47 -1.55 -1.51 -18.51
CA ILE A 47 -2.68 -2.04 -19.30
C ILE A 47 -4.01 -1.50 -18.78
N MET A 48 -4.19 -1.51 -17.46
CA MET A 48 -5.40 -1.02 -16.81
C MET A 48 -5.63 0.48 -17.03
N ILE A 49 -4.57 1.30 -16.96
CA ILE A 49 -4.66 2.74 -17.26
C ILE A 49 -5.15 2.96 -18.70
N VAL A 50 -4.65 2.20 -19.67
CA VAL A 50 -5.08 2.29 -21.08
C VAL A 50 -6.55 1.91 -21.25
N HIS A 51 -6.99 0.83 -20.61
CA HIS A 51 -8.39 0.35 -20.70
C HIS A 51 -9.37 1.36 -20.09
N VAL A 52 -9.03 1.97 -18.96
CA VAL A 52 -9.86 2.98 -18.30
C VAL A 52 -10.00 4.23 -19.15
N ARG A 53 -8.94 4.66 -19.85
CA ARG A 53 -9.01 5.83 -20.75
C ARG A 53 -9.84 5.56 -22.01
N SER A 54 -9.92 4.31 -22.45
CA SER A 54 -10.58 3.93 -23.69
C SER A 54 -12.12 3.88 -23.60
N LYS A 55 -12.70 3.82 -22.38
CA LYS A 55 -14.17 3.89 -22.20
C LYS A 55 -14.65 5.33 -21.94
N PHE A 56 -15.62 5.79 -22.73
CA PHE A 56 -16.10 7.18 -22.69
C PHE A 56 -17.29 7.46 -21.77
N THR A 57 -17.86 6.45 -21.08
CA THR A 57 -19.09 6.58 -20.27
C THR A 57 -18.94 5.97 -18.87
N ALA A 58 -17.80 6.21 -18.21
CA ALA A 58 -17.57 5.77 -16.84
C ALA A 58 -17.71 6.93 -15.85
N VAL A 59 -18.61 6.73 -14.88
CA VAL A 59 -18.75 7.48 -13.64
C VAL A 59 -17.43 7.37 -12.85
N GLY A 60 -16.93 8.44 -12.24
CA GLY A 60 -15.65 8.42 -11.50
C GLY A 60 -14.34 8.38 -12.33
N ARG A 61 -14.36 8.74 -13.62
CA ARG A 61 -13.19 8.58 -14.53
C ARG A 61 -11.92 9.26 -14.01
N LYS A 62 -12.02 10.48 -13.49
CA LYS A 62 -10.84 11.25 -13.04
C LYS A 62 -10.33 10.76 -11.68
N GLU A 63 -11.21 10.32 -10.79
CA GLU A 63 -10.81 9.75 -9.50
C GLU A 63 -10.02 8.46 -9.68
N ILE A 64 -10.54 7.50 -10.46
CA ILE A 64 -9.91 6.18 -10.59
C ILE A 64 -8.56 6.25 -11.31
N ILE A 65 -8.43 7.14 -12.30
CA ILE A 65 -7.14 7.40 -12.96
C ILE A 65 -6.13 7.96 -11.95
N SER A 66 -6.55 8.83 -11.03
CA SER A 66 -5.67 9.38 -10.00
C SER A 66 -5.15 8.29 -9.04
N PHE A 67 -5.99 7.31 -8.71
CA PHE A 67 -5.57 6.11 -7.96
C PHE A 67 -4.52 5.29 -8.73
N PHE A 68 -4.75 4.97 -10.00
CA PHE A 68 -3.80 4.16 -10.77
C PHE A 68 -2.44 4.82 -10.96
N TRP A 69 -2.39 6.15 -11.08
CA TRP A 69 -1.12 6.88 -11.08
C TRP A 69 -0.38 6.78 -9.74
N GLY A 70 -1.09 6.86 -8.62
CA GLY A 70 -0.51 6.67 -7.29
C GLY A 70 -0.01 5.23 -7.07
N TYR A 71 -0.78 4.23 -7.52
CA TYR A 71 -0.39 2.83 -7.45
C TYR A 71 0.83 2.52 -8.33
N PHE A 72 0.91 3.10 -9.53
CA PHE A 72 2.08 2.99 -10.39
C PHE A 72 3.35 3.52 -9.71
N LEU A 73 3.27 4.71 -9.09
CA LEU A 73 4.39 5.28 -8.34
C LEU A 73 4.78 4.41 -7.13
N LEU A 74 3.80 3.85 -6.41
CA LEU A 74 4.03 2.92 -5.29
C LEU A 74 4.80 1.68 -5.75
N THR A 75 4.37 1.05 -6.86
CA THR A 75 5.03 -0.16 -7.38
C THR A 75 6.48 0.07 -7.81
N ILE A 76 6.80 1.24 -8.38
CA ILE A 76 8.20 1.60 -8.71
C ILE A 76 9.06 1.70 -7.45
N ILE A 77 8.54 2.36 -6.41
CA ILE A 77 9.29 2.57 -5.16
C ILE A 77 9.43 1.26 -4.39
N SER A 78 8.39 0.43 -4.36
CA SER A 78 8.47 -0.93 -3.82
C SER A 78 9.50 -1.78 -4.56
N LEU A 79 9.58 -1.69 -5.89
CA LEU A 79 10.63 -2.38 -6.65
C LEU A 79 12.03 -1.94 -6.22
N LEU A 80 12.27 -0.63 -6.07
CA LEU A 80 13.58 -0.09 -5.63
C LEU A 80 13.99 -0.58 -4.23
N VAL A 81 13.05 -0.59 -3.29
CA VAL A 81 13.28 -1.04 -1.91
C VAL A 81 13.45 -2.55 -1.84
N ASP A 82 12.54 -3.31 -2.45
CA ASP A 82 12.50 -4.77 -2.34
C ASP A 82 13.62 -5.46 -3.14
N CYS A 83 14.07 -4.88 -4.26
CA CYS A 83 15.20 -5.41 -5.03
C CYS A 83 16.58 -5.08 -4.39
N GLY A 84 16.60 -4.35 -3.27
CA GLY A 84 17.85 -4.00 -2.59
C GLY A 84 18.73 -3.00 -3.34
N VAL A 85 18.16 -2.19 -4.24
CA VAL A 85 18.88 -1.08 -4.93
C VAL A 85 19.44 -0.11 -3.88
N VAL A 86 18.72 0.05 -2.78
CA VAL A 86 19.18 0.82 -1.61
C VAL A 86 19.57 -0.16 -0.51
N PRO A 87 20.86 -0.31 -0.18
CA PRO A 87 21.30 -1.30 0.80
C PRO A 87 20.80 -0.93 2.21
N PRO A 88 20.32 -1.94 2.99
CA PRO A 88 19.90 -1.73 4.37
C PRO A 88 21.12 -1.33 5.20
N GLY A 89 21.07 -0.15 5.81
CA GLY A 89 22.19 0.45 6.55
C GLY A 89 22.77 1.71 5.89
N SER A 90 22.41 2.00 4.63
CA SER A 90 22.68 3.33 4.05
C SER A 90 21.74 4.39 4.64
N GLY A 91 22.25 5.62 4.81
CA GLY A 91 21.44 6.75 5.29
C GLY A 91 20.24 7.10 4.40
N ALA A 92 20.23 6.62 3.14
CA ALA A 92 19.14 6.81 2.19
C ALA A 92 17.99 5.81 2.39
N TYR A 93 18.26 4.59 2.88
CA TYR A 93 17.25 3.55 3.12
C TYR A 93 15.99 4.02 3.88
N PRO A 94 16.09 4.72 5.03
CA PRO A 94 14.91 5.15 5.77
C PRO A 94 14.00 6.12 4.99
N TRP A 95 14.56 6.92 4.08
CA TRP A 95 13.79 7.83 3.26
C TRP A 95 12.94 7.08 2.22
N PHE A 96 13.53 6.12 1.51
CA PHE A 96 12.80 5.32 0.52
C PHE A 96 11.69 4.48 1.15
N VAL A 97 11.96 3.86 2.31
CA VAL A 97 10.94 3.10 3.05
C VAL A 97 9.83 4.01 3.57
N ALA A 98 10.16 5.21 4.04
CA ALA A 98 9.15 6.17 4.48
C ALA A 98 8.23 6.61 3.33
N ILE A 99 8.79 6.82 2.13
CA ILE A 99 8.02 7.15 0.93
C ILE A 99 7.11 5.97 0.56
N GLN A 100 7.62 4.73 0.54
CA GLN A 100 6.83 3.53 0.25
C GLN A 100 5.62 3.39 1.19
N ASN A 101 5.84 3.55 2.50
CA ASN A 101 4.76 3.51 3.50
C ASN A 101 3.74 4.64 3.30
N GLY A 102 4.21 5.85 2.99
CA GLY A 102 3.34 6.99 2.69
C GLY A 102 2.47 6.76 1.46
N LEU A 103 3.04 6.23 0.38
CA LEU A 103 2.29 5.92 -0.83
C LEU A 103 1.28 4.78 -0.63
N SER A 104 1.62 3.79 0.21
CA SER A 104 0.70 2.70 0.56
C SER A 104 -0.55 3.23 1.26
N SER A 105 -0.42 4.14 2.23
CA SER A 105 -1.58 4.72 2.91
C SER A 105 -2.37 5.69 2.02
N ALA A 106 -1.69 6.44 1.14
CA ALA A 106 -2.32 7.32 0.16
C ALA A 106 -3.16 6.55 -0.87
N THR A 107 -2.66 5.40 -1.34
CA THR A 107 -3.41 4.52 -2.25
C THR A 107 -4.64 3.92 -1.56
N CYS A 108 -4.51 3.45 -0.32
CA CYS A 108 -5.63 2.95 0.48
C CYS A 108 -6.78 3.97 0.64
N ILE A 109 -6.47 5.24 0.99
CA ILE A 109 -7.52 6.25 1.15
C ILE A 109 -8.16 6.62 -0.19
N SER A 110 -7.37 6.66 -1.28
CA SER A 110 -7.91 6.94 -2.62
C SER A 110 -8.84 5.84 -3.14
N LEU A 111 -8.51 4.56 -2.85
CA LEU A 111 -9.39 3.41 -3.12
C LEU A 111 -10.71 3.51 -2.34
N MET A 112 -10.64 3.89 -1.07
CA MET A 112 -11.83 4.07 -0.23
C MET A 112 -12.77 5.13 -0.81
N ILE A 113 -12.23 6.29 -1.20
CA ILE A 113 -13.01 7.38 -1.83
C ILE A 113 -13.59 6.92 -3.16
N ALA A 114 -12.79 6.23 -3.99
CA ALA A 114 -13.26 5.68 -5.26
C ALA A 114 -14.43 4.68 -5.07
N GLY A 115 -14.42 3.89 -3.99
CA GLY A 115 -15.52 2.99 -3.64
C GLY A 115 -16.82 3.72 -3.28
N PHE A 116 -16.74 4.84 -2.56
CA PHE A 116 -17.92 5.64 -2.21
C PHE A 116 -18.60 6.29 -3.41
N VAL A 117 -17.80 6.75 -4.37
CA VAL A 117 -18.26 7.34 -5.62
C VAL A 117 -19.05 6.31 -6.46
N GLY A 118 -18.65 5.04 -6.45
CA GLY A 118 -19.34 3.97 -7.17
C GLY A 118 -20.81 3.71 -6.76
N PHE A 119 -21.21 4.14 -5.56
CA PHE A 119 -22.60 4.03 -5.07
C PHE A 119 -23.46 5.27 -5.35
N GLN A 120 -22.95 6.25 -6.09
CA GLN A 120 -23.61 7.54 -6.35
C GLN A 120 -24.02 8.29 -5.05
N LEU A 121 -23.40 7.94 -3.91
CA LEU A 121 -23.59 8.66 -2.64
C LEU A 121 -22.94 10.05 -2.67
N TYR A 122 -22.02 10.25 -3.62
CA TYR A 122 -21.29 11.48 -3.84
C TYR A 122 -21.47 11.87 -5.32
N GLU A 123 -21.78 13.15 -5.60
CA GLU A 123 -21.95 13.62 -6.97
C GLU A 123 -20.62 13.54 -7.73
N ASP A 124 -20.58 12.58 -8.66
CA ASP A 124 -19.51 12.34 -9.60
C ASP A 124 -19.12 13.56 -10.43
N GLY A 125 -17.82 13.78 -10.59
CA GLY A 125 -17.30 14.74 -11.56
C GLY A 125 -17.28 16.21 -11.11
N THR A 126 -17.70 16.52 -9.87
CA THR A 126 -17.50 17.85 -9.30
C THR A 126 -15.99 18.14 -9.14
N PHE A 127 -15.58 19.39 -9.41
CA PHE A 127 -14.20 19.84 -9.16
C PHE A 127 -13.79 19.64 -7.69
N LEU A 128 -14.78 19.70 -6.79
CA LEU A 128 -14.64 19.48 -5.36
C LEU A 128 -14.25 18.02 -5.06
N SER A 129 -14.85 17.03 -5.73
CA SER A 129 -14.49 15.60 -5.57
C SER A 129 -13.02 15.33 -5.84
N VAL A 130 -12.52 15.80 -6.98
CA VAL A 130 -11.12 15.57 -7.39
C VAL A 130 -10.14 16.25 -6.45
N TRP A 131 -10.48 17.45 -5.97
CA TRP A 131 -9.67 18.17 -5.00
C TRP A 131 -9.66 17.52 -3.63
N LEU A 132 -10.80 17.02 -3.14
CA LEU A 132 -10.86 16.27 -1.89
C LEU A 132 -10.04 15.00 -1.97
N LEU A 133 -10.11 14.26 -3.08
CA LEU A 133 -9.30 13.05 -3.28
C LEU A 133 -7.80 13.38 -3.21
N ARG A 134 -7.36 14.46 -3.87
CA ARG A 134 -5.96 14.90 -3.87
C ARG A 134 -5.51 15.36 -2.48
N ILE A 135 -6.32 16.14 -1.76
CA ILE A 135 -5.98 16.61 -0.41
C ILE A 135 -5.95 15.44 0.58
N CYS A 136 -6.94 14.55 0.55
CA CYS A 136 -7.01 13.42 1.48
C CYS A 136 -5.85 12.44 1.27
N SER A 137 -5.52 12.12 0.01
CA SER A 137 -4.36 11.28 -0.31
C SER A 137 -3.02 11.95 0.06
N ALA A 138 -2.85 13.25 -0.22
CA ALA A 138 -1.65 13.99 0.17
C ALA A 138 -1.49 14.10 1.69
N THR A 139 -2.59 14.26 2.42
CA THR A 139 -2.59 14.33 3.89
C THR A 139 -2.19 13.00 4.50
N MET A 140 -2.80 11.89 4.05
CA MET A 140 -2.46 10.55 4.52
C MET A 140 -1.01 10.16 4.18
N PHE A 141 -0.53 10.57 2.99
CA PHE A 141 0.86 10.45 2.60
C PHE A 141 1.78 11.18 3.60
N ALA A 142 1.53 12.46 3.85
CA ALA A 142 2.38 13.29 4.72
C ALA A 142 2.42 12.78 6.16
N ILE A 143 1.26 12.40 6.73
CA ILE A 143 1.19 11.85 8.09
C ILE A 143 2.03 10.57 8.20
N THR A 144 1.84 9.64 7.27
CA THR A 144 2.52 8.34 7.32
C THR A 144 4.02 8.48 7.05
N PHE A 145 4.39 9.37 6.12
CA PHE A 145 5.78 9.69 5.79
C PHE A 145 6.52 10.28 7.00
N LEU A 146 5.94 11.30 7.66
CA LEU A 146 6.52 11.92 8.86
C LEU A 146 6.72 10.90 9.98
N ILE A 147 5.71 10.04 10.21
CA ILE A 147 5.78 9.03 11.27
C ILE A 147 6.82 7.97 10.95
N SER A 148 6.95 7.56 9.70
CA SER A 148 7.97 6.59 9.28
C SER A 148 9.37 7.15 9.49
N ILE A 149 9.63 8.43 9.17
CA ILE A 149 10.93 9.08 9.43
C ILE A 149 11.22 9.21 10.93
N LEU A 150 10.23 9.64 11.71
CA LEU A 150 10.36 9.76 13.17
C LEU A 150 10.67 8.42 13.85
N THR A 151 10.14 7.33 13.29
CA THR A 151 10.41 5.96 13.74
C THR A 151 11.88 5.60 13.54
N PHE A 152 12.47 5.90 12.37
CA PHE A 152 13.88 5.63 12.10
C PHE A 152 14.85 6.44 12.98
N HIS A 153 14.47 7.65 13.36
CA HIS A 153 15.28 8.48 14.27
C HIS A 153 15.10 8.16 15.76
N HIS A 154 14.39 7.06 16.11
CA HIS A 154 14.13 6.63 17.49
C HIS A 154 13.47 7.72 18.37
N LYS A 155 12.74 8.66 17.75
CA LYS A 155 12.20 9.82 18.46
C LYS A 155 10.76 9.67 18.97
N LEU A 156 9.98 8.66 18.57
CA LEU A 156 8.64 8.41 19.15
C LEU A 156 8.11 6.99 18.89
N VAL A 157 8.16 6.11 19.89
CA VAL A 157 7.46 4.80 19.92
C VAL A 157 5.93 4.97 19.99
N PHE A 158 5.44 6.15 20.41
CA PHE A 158 4.00 6.43 20.58
C PHE A 158 3.26 6.74 19.26
N ALA A 159 3.95 7.23 18.24
CA ALA A 159 3.35 7.63 16.95
C ALA A 159 2.89 6.43 16.09
N SER A 160 3.55 5.28 16.23
CA SER A 160 3.23 4.07 15.46
C SER A 160 1.85 3.48 15.83
N ARG A 161 1.46 3.52 17.11
CA ARG A 161 0.13 3.05 17.57
C ARG A 161 -1.02 3.91 17.06
N ILE A 162 -0.80 5.23 16.96
CA ILE A 162 -1.80 6.18 16.44
C ILE A 162 -2.04 5.96 14.94
N THR A 163 -0.97 5.65 14.18
CA THR A 163 -1.05 5.36 12.74
C THR A 163 -1.80 4.08 12.45
N LEU A 164 -1.53 3.00 13.20
CA LEU A 164 -2.26 1.75 13.07
C LEU A 164 -3.76 1.95 13.35
N SER A 165 -4.09 2.75 14.38
CA SER A 165 -5.47 3.08 14.75
C SER A 165 -6.18 3.96 13.72
N LEU A 166 -5.49 4.91 13.07
CA LEU A 166 -6.06 5.76 12.02
C LEU A 166 -6.26 5.02 10.69
N ILE A 167 -5.27 4.21 10.27
CA ILE A 167 -5.33 3.44 9.02
C ILE A 167 -6.31 2.26 9.13
N LEU A 168 -6.38 1.57 10.28
CA LEU A 168 -7.40 0.53 10.50
C LEU A 168 -8.76 1.12 10.88
N GLY A 169 -8.79 2.28 11.53
CA GLY A 169 -10.02 2.90 12.02
C GLY A 169 -10.87 3.53 10.92
N THR A 170 -10.24 4.20 9.94
CA THR A 170 -10.95 4.84 8.82
C THR A 170 -11.76 3.89 7.93
N PRO A 171 -11.25 2.72 7.48
CA PRO A 171 -12.03 1.77 6.70
C PRO A 171 -13.07 1.03 7.56
N LYS A 172 -12.75 0.72 8.83
CA LYS A 172 -13.71 0.06 9.75
C LYS A 172 -14.90 0.96 10.07
N LEU A 173 -14.64 2.25 10.33
CA LEU A 173 -15.68 3.24 10.62
C LEU A 173 -16.55 3.50 9.37
N SER A 174 -15.92 3.64 8.21
CA SER A 174 -16.61 3.78 6.92
C SER A 174 -17.47 2.57 6.57
N ALA A 175 -16.97 1.35 6.77
CA ALA A 175 -17.73 0.12 6.58
C ALA A 175 -18.91 0.01 7.56
N LEU A 176 -18.70 0.35 8.83
CA LEU A 176 -19.76 0.35 9.85
C LEU A 176 -20.87 1.37 9.52
N LEU A 177 -20.51 2.55 9.04
CA LEU A 177 -21.46 3.59 8.64
C LEU A 177 -22.26 3.20 7.39
N LEU A 178 -21.61 2.59 6.38
CA LEU A 178 -22.30 2.05 5.20
C LEU A 178 -23.28 0.94 5.57
N ILE A 179 -22.86 0.00 6.41
CA ILE A 179 -23.70 -1.09 6.88
C ILE A 179 -24.91 -0.55 7.67
N ARG A 180 -24.70 0.46 8.53
CA ARG A 180 -25.79 1.08 9.30
C ARG A 180 -26.76 1.91 8.46
N ARG A 181 -26.33 2.38 7.28
CA ARG A 181 -27.13 3.23 6.38
C ARG A 181 -27.82 2.46 5.27
N LEU A 182 -27.32 1.28 4.89
CA LEU A 182 -27.89 0.44 3.82
C LEU A 182 -28.72 -0.74 4.32
N LEU A 183 -28.58 -1.20 5.57
CA LEU A 183 -29.43 -2.29 6.09
C LEU A 183 -30.68 -1.73 6.79
N PRO A 184 -31.91 -2.09 6.34
CA PRO A 184 -33.10 -1.88 7.17
C PRO A 184 -32.94 -2.67 8.49
N PRO A 185 -33.54 -2.21 9.60
CA PRO A 185 -33.19 -2.64 10.95
C PRO A 185 -33.35 -4.15 11.27
N ASN A 186 -33.83 -4.98 10.33
CA ASN A 186 -34.30 -6.33 10.60
C ASN A 186 -33.73 -7.43 9.69
N THR A 187 -32.84 -7.15 8.73
CA THR A 187 -32.37 -8.15 7.71
C THR A 187 -31.06 -8.86 8.06
N TRP A 188 -30.47 -8.59 9.23
CA TRP A 188 -29.20 -9.18 9.69
C TRP A 188 -29.20 -10.71 9.82
N ARG A 189 -30.38 -11.33 9.91
CA ARG A 189 -30.51 -12.77 10.17
C ARG A 189 -30.37 -13.65 8.92
N THR A 190 -30.51 -13.10 7.70
CA THR A 190 -30.52 -13.91 6.48
C THR A 190 -29.13 -14.13 5.86
N TYR A 191 -28.16 -13.24 6.11
CA TYR A 191 -26.82 -13.36 5.51
C TYR A 191 -25.88 -14.34 6.24
N ILE A 192 -26.18 -14.74 7.47
CA ILE A 192 -25.36 -15.73 8.22
C ILE A 192 -25.71 -17.18 7.80
N CYS A 193 -26.87 -17.42 7.17
CA CYS A 193 -27.33 -18.78 6.82
C CYS A 193 -27.04 -19.22 5.37
N ASN A 194 -26.28 -18.48 4.57
CA ASN A 194 -25.92 -18.91 3.20
C ASN A 194 -24.42 -18.85 2.92
N THR A 195 -23.64 -19.22 3.91
CA THR A 195 -22.26 -19.71 3.78
C THR A 195 -22.22 -21.08 4.44
N GLY A 196 -22.88 -22.03 3.79
CA GLY A 196 -22.68 -23.47 3.97
C GLY A 196 -21.81 -23.98 2.82
#